data_AF-A0A022KSA3-F1
#
_entry.id   AF-A0A022KSA3-F1
#
_cell.length_a   1.000
_cell.length_b   1.000
_cell.length_c   1.000
_cell.angle_alpha   90.00
_cell.angle_beta   90.00
_cell.angle_gamma   90.00
#
_symmetry.space_group_name_H-M   'P 1'
#
loop_
_entity.id
_entity.type
_entity.pdbx_description
1 polymer ?
#
loop_
_entity_poly.entity_id
_entity_poly.type
_entity_poly.pdbx_seq_one_letter_code
_entity_poly.pdbx_strand_id
1 'polypeptide(L)'
;MNATARSTSRIVRGLAAASLITALAAGCQFGIGEDEQPTGGSDPAVEQGEDPAGDGSETDQQDPQASDGGSEGGGDGTAGSDEEDAVVDDDAAAAGVDLSGVGEPVATAEIPATVEGNDEATMTVELFGLERRDDTVVATFAFTVNSDTGSQDARQLYHFLGNSGWHPYAIDTVNLNKHGVLGGAKVGQTDYQSMRFKPGQTFYAYASFAAPPEDVTAMDVMMVDGAPMVTGVEIR
;
A
#
# COMPACT_ATOMS: atom_id res chain seq x y z
N MET A 1 52.81 7.89 -6.05
CA MET A 1 52.85 7.00 -4.88
C MET A 1 51.42 6.94 -4.33
N ASN A 2 50.74 5.82 -4.55
CA ASN A 2 49.32 5.62 -4.22
C ASN A 2 49.14 5.37 -2.73
N ALA A 3 48.20 6.08 -2.10
CA ALA A 3 47.75 5.82 -0.74
C ALA A 3 46.46 4.99 -0.81
N THR A 4 46.57 3.70 -0.47
CA THR A 4 45.44 2.78 -0.29
C THR A 4 44.93 2.90 1.14
N ALA A 5 43.71 3.42 1.33
CA ALA A 5 43.00 3.39 2.60
C ALA A 5 42.15 2.11 2.67
N ARG A 6 42.43 1.22 3.62
CA ARG A 6 41.60 0.06 3.95
C ARG A 6 40.57 0.49 5.01
N SER A 7 39.29 0.46 4.64
CA SER A 7 38.18 0.63 5.58
C SER A 7 37.92 -0.69 6.32
N THR A 8 37.92 -0.64 7.65
CA THR A 8 37.67 -1.79 8.53
C THR A 8 36.19 -1.82 8.91
N SER A 9 35.42 -2.72 8.31
CA SER A 9 34.04 -2.99 8.74
C SER A 9 34.04 -3.75 10.07
N ARG A 10 33.32 -3.22 11.07
CA ARG A 10 33.06 -3.89 12.35
C ARG A 10 31.68 -4.53 12.30
N ILE A 11 31.66 -5.85 12.18
CA ILE A 11 30.47 -6.68 12.31
C ILE A 11 30.12 -6.77 13.80
N VAL A 12 29.00 -6.19 14.21
CA VAL A 12 28.41 -6.40 15.54
C VAL A 12 27.39 -7.52 15.44
N ARG A 13 27.74 -8.70 15.98
CA ARG A 13 26.83 -9.83 16.14
C ARG A 13 25.95 -9.60 17.36
N GLY A 14 24.65 -9.36 17.16
CA GLY A 14 23.65 -9.34 18.22
C GLY A 14 23.27 -10.75 18.65
N LEU A 15 23.47 -11.07 19.94
CA LEU A 15 22.97 -12.29 20.57
C LEU A 15 21.44 -12.23 20.69
N ALA A 16 20.77 -13.27 20.20
CA ALA A 16 19.37 -13.54 20.51
C ALA A 16 19.24 -14.09 21.94
N ALA A 17 18.42 -13.44 22.77
CA ALA A 17 17.97 -13.97 24.04
C ALA A 17 16.48 -14.33 23.92
N ALA A 18 16.20 -15.63 23.90
CA ALA A 18 14.86 -16.19 23.96
C ALA A 18 14.26 -15.94 25.35
N SER A 19 13.13 -15.23 25.39
CA SER A 19 12.34 -15.04 26.61
C SER A 19 11.08 -15.92 26.56
N LEU A 20 11.00 -16.73 27.61
CA LEU A 20 10.07 -17.79 27.93
C LEU A 20 8.59 -17.32 27.96
N ILE A 21 7.72 -18.06 27.29
CA ILE A 21 6.25 -17.94 27.37
C ILE A 21 5.79 -18.47 28.73
N THR A 22 5.01 -17.67 29.46
CA THR A 22 4.14 -18.15 30.55
C THR A 22 2.79 -17.47 30.43
N ALA A 23 1.76 -18.23 30.03
CA ALA A 23 0.38 -17.82 30.18
C ALA A 23 -0.42 -18.99 30.74
N LEU A 24 -0.85 -18.83 31.99
CA LEU A 24 -1.73 -19.71 32.72
C LEU A 24 -3.14 -19.70 32.12
N ALA A 25 -3.70 -20.88 31.94
CA ALA A 25 -5.09 -21.12 31.63
C ALA A 25 -5.97 -20.89 32.87
N ALA A 26 -6.98 -20.02 32.77
CA ALA A 26 -8.21 -20.06 33.57
C ALA A 26 -9.24 -19.08 32.99
N GLY A 27 -10.41 -19.58 32.58
CA GLY A 27 -11.52 -18.72 32.16
C GLY A 27 -12.70 -19.49 31.57
N CYS A 28 -13.58 -19.98 32.45
CA CYS A 28 -14.85 -20.59 32.13
C CYS A 28 -15.84 -19.58 31.50
N GLN A 29 -16.75 -20.08 30.64
CA GLN A 29 -18.22 -20.01 30.80
C GLN A 29 -18.94 -19.79 29.46
N PHE A 30 -19.28 -20.89 28.77
CA PHE A 30 -20.32 -20.90 27.75
C PHE A 30 -21.67 -21.13 28.45
N GLY A 31 -22.49 -20.09 28.50
CA GLY A 31 -23.91 -20.18 28.82
C GLY A 31 -24.71 -20.35 27.54
N ILE A 32 -25.25 -21.56 27.34
CA ILE A 32 -26.27 -21.87 26.33
C ILE A 32 -27.61 -21.45 26.94
N GLY A 33 -28.27 -20.46 26.33
CA GLY A 33 -29.66 -20.10 26.60
C GLY A 33 -30.52 -20.55 25.41
N GLU A 34 -31.36 -21.55 25.65
CA GLU A 34 -32.44 -21.98 24.78
C GLU A 34 -33.71 -21.12 25.00
N ASP A 35 -34.59 -21.18 24.01
CA ASP A 35 -36.01 -20.78 23.99
C ASP A 35 -36.36 -19.28 23.95
N GLU A 36 -36.94 -18.83 22.83
CA GLU A 36 -38.41 -18.64 22.77
C GLU A 36 -38.86 -18.19 21.36
N GLN A 37 -39.81 -18.94 20.82
CA GLN A 37 -40.57 -18.69 19.61
C GLN A 37 -41.92 -18.09 20.01
N PRO A 38 -42.37 -16.92 19.48
CA PRO A 38 -43.77 -16.56 19.58
C PRO A 38 -44.52 -17.06 18.34
N THR A 39 -45.47 -17.93 18.65
CA THR A 39 -46.58 -18.38 17.82
C THR A 39 -47.56 -17.25 17.50
N GLY A 40 -48.09 -17.26 16.27
CA GLY A 40 -49.54 -17.22 16.04
C GLY A 40 -50.19 -15.85 15.81
N GLY A 41 -50.75 -15.69 14.60
CA GLY A 41 -51.73 -14.65 14.28
C GLY A 41 -52.25 -14.85 12.85
N SER A 42 -53.37 -15.55 12.72
CA SER A 42 -53.99 -16.10 11.50
C SER A 42 -54.79 -15.10 10.65
N ASP A 43 -54.67 -15.24 9.30
CA ASP A 43 -55.71 -15.29 8.23
C ASP A 43 -56.81 -14.20 8.06
N PRO A 44 -57.54 -14.11 6.91
CA PRO A 44 -57.24 -14.45 5.49
C PRO A 44 -57.80 -13.43 4.43
N ALA A 45 -57.60 -13.77 3.14
CA ALA A 45 -58.59 -13.79 2.03
C ALA A 45 -58.70 -12.65 0.94
N VAL A 46 -58.28 -13.03 -0.29
CA VAL A 46 -58.85 -12.89 -1.69
C VAL A 46 -59.19 -11.47 -2.24
N GLU A 47 -59.06 -11.07 -3.53
CA GLU A 47 -59.26 -11.64 -4.90
C GLU A 47 -58.37 -10.88 -5.94
N GLN A 48 -57.76 -11.48 -6.97
CA GLN A 48 -58.27 -11.89 -8.30
C GLN A 48 -58.97 -10.80 -9.15
N GLY A 49 -58.49 -10.63 -10.40
CA GLY A 49 -59.08 -9.78 -11.46
C GLY A 49 -58.00 -9.15 -12.37
N GLU A 50 -57.43 -9.87 -13.34
CA GLU A 50 -57.84 -9.93 -14.76
C GLU A 50 -57.19 -8.86 -15.67
N ASP A 51 -56.20 -9.28 -16.46
CA ASP A 51 -55.88 -8.79 -17.82
C ASP A 51 -57.07 -9.06 -18.77
N PRO A 52 -57.31 -8.32 -19.90
CA PRO A 52 -56.38 -8.39 -21.05
C PRO A 52 -56.36 -7.25 -22.12
N ALA A 53 -55.36 -7.38 -22.99
CA ALA A 53 -55.35 -7.19 -24.45
C ALA A 53 -55.07 -5.81 -25.11
N GLY A 54 -54.13 -5.87 -26.07
CA GLY A 54 -53.83 -4.90 -27.13
C GLY A 54 -52.35 -4.96 -27.51
N ASP A 55 -51.85 -6.01 -28.16
CA ASP A 55 -51.81 -6.27 -29.62
C ASP A 55 -51.28 -5.12 -30.49
N GLY A 56 -50.09 -5.36 -31.07
CA GLY A 56 -49.87 -5.14 -32.51
C GLY A 56 -48.92 -4.02 -32.92
N SER A 57 -47.66 -4.34 -33.21
CA SER A 57 -47.13 -4.38 -34.60
C SER A 57 -45.63 -4.13 -34.68
N GLU A 58 -44.98 -5.09 -35.34
CA GLU A 58 -43.58 -5.18 -35.72
C GLU A 58 -43.17 -4.07 -36.72
N THR A 59 -41.90 -3.66 -36.68
CA THR A 59 -41.13 -3.41 -37.91
C THR A 59 -39.64 -3.69 -37.69
N ASP A 60 -39.11 -4.41 -38.68
CA ASP A 60 -37.79 -4.94 -38.94
C ASP A 60 -36.57 -4.00 -38.90
N GLN A 61 -35.44 -4.62 -38.52
CA GLN A 61 -34.10 -4.58 -39.13
C GLN A 61 -33.38 -3.23 -39.32
N GLN A 62 -32.21 -3.10 -38.66
CA GLN A 62 -30.90 -3.14 -39.33
C GLN A 62 -29.75 -3.16 -38.32
N ASP A 63 -29.00 -4.26 -38.35
CA ASP A 63 -27.59 -4.34 -38.00
C ASP A 63 -26.77 -3.46 -38.97
N PRO A 64 -25.61 -2.93 -38.54
CA PRO A 64 -24.41 -3.40 -39.21
C PRO A 64 -23.26 -3.75 -38.25
N GLN A 65 -22.74 -4.97 -38.42
CA GLN A 65 -21.37 -5.34 -38.10
C GLN A 65 -20.36 -4.53 -38.93
N ALA A 66 -19.37 -3.96 -38.25
CA ALA A 66 -17.94 -3.81 -38.59
C ALA A 66 -17.35 -2.82 -37.56
N SER A 67 -16.16 -2.95 -36.99
CA SER A 67 -14.91 -3.53 -37.46
C SER A 67 -14.02 -3.79 -36.24
N ASP A 68 -13.24 -4.86 -36.33
CA ASP A 68 -11.97 -5.03 -35.63
C ASP A 68 -11.13 -3.75 -35.66
N GLY A 69 -10.50 -3.46 -34.54
CA GLY A 69 -9.61 -2.31 -34.37
C GLY A 69 -8.86 -2.43 -33.05
N GLY A 70 -7.93 -3.38 -33.00
CA GLY A 70 -6.90 -3.43 -31.97
C GLY A 70 -6.23 -2.07 -31.82
N SER A 71 -6.15 -1.60 -30.58
CA SER A 71 -5.32 -0.45 -30.22
C SER A 71 -4.20 -0.97 -29.34
N GLU A 72 -3.23 -1.62 -29.98
CA GLU A 72 -1.85 -1.60 -29.50
C GLU A 72 -1.32 -0.18 -29.76
N GLY A 73 -0.91 0.50 -28.69
CA GLY A 73 -0.29 1.80 -28.71
C GLY A 73 -0.22 2.26 -27.25
N GLY A 74 0.91 2.14 -26.57
CA GLY A 74 2.19 2.69 -26.99
C GLY A 74 2.47 3.86 -26.05
N GLY A 75 2.79 3.52 -24.80
CA GLY A 75 3.32 4.45 -23.81
C GLY A 75 4.81 4.21 -23.70
N ASP A 76 5.54 4.89 -24.58
CA ASP A 76 6.99 5.06 -24.58
C ASP A 76 7.45 5.61 -23.22
N GLY A 77 7.88 4.71 -22.33
CA GLY A 77 8.58 5.07 -21.11
C GLY A 77 10.07 5.04 -21.41
N THR A 78 10.59 6.20 -21.81
CA THR A 78 12.01 6.53 -22.00
C THR A 78 12.93 5.72 -21.08
N ALA A 79 13.59 4.71 -21.67
CA ALA A 79 14.82 4.18 -21.11
C ALA A 79 15.92 5.20 -21.40
N GLY A 80 16.42 5.85 -20.35
CA GLY A 80 17.68 6.59 -20.43
C GLY A 80 17.83 7.67 -19.38
N SER A 81 18.51 7.36 -18.29
CA SER A 81 19.83 7.93 -18.02
C SER A 81 20.54 7.08 -16.97
N ASP A 82 21.76 6.68 -17.30
CA ASP A 82 22.70 5.98 -16.43
C ASP A 82 23.10 6.88 -15.24
N GLU A 83 22.27 6.91 -14.19
CA GLU A 83 22.64 7.41 -12.86
C GLU A 83 22.05 6.46 -11.78
N GLU A 84 22.88 5.50 -11.37
CA GLU A 84 22.88 4.76 -10.10
C GLU A 84 21.52 4.35 -9.46
N ASP A 85 21.13 3.09 -9.71
CA ASP A 85 20.31 2.16 -8.88
C ASP A 85 18.94 2.59 -8.29
N ALA A 86 18.47 3.81 -8.54
CA ALA A 86 17.23 4.33 -7.97
C ALA A 86 16.15 4.69 -9.02
N VAL A 87 14.89 4.46 -8.67
CA VAL A 87 13.69 4.86 -9.43
C VAL A 87 12.92 5.86 -8.60
N VAL A 88 12.66 7.04 -9.16
CA VAL A 88 11.92 8.14 -8.51
C VAL A 88 10.70 8.47 -9.38
N ASP A 89 9.58 8.76 -8.74
CA ASP A 89 8.37 9.23 -9.42
C ASP A 89 8.51 10.71 -9.82
N ASP A 90 8.44 11.01 -11.11
CA ASP A 90 8.50 12.38 -11.64
C ASP A 90 7.32 13.25 -11.14
N ASP A 91 6.18 12.63 -10.79
CA ASP A 91 5.03 13.32 -10.23
C ASP A 91 5.24 13.74 -8.77
N ALA A 92 6.26 13.21 -8.08
CA ALA A 92 6.64 13.68 -6.75
C ALA A 92 6.97 15.18 -6.74
N ALA A 93 7.68 15.66 -7.77
CA ALA A 93 7.96 17.08 -7.94
C ALA A 93 6.69 17.89 -8.16
N ALA A 94 5.69 17.34 -8.88
CA ALA A 94 4.39 17.97 -9.07
C ALA A 94 3.58 18.04 -7.75
N ALA A 95 3.80 17.09 -6.84
CA ALA A 95 3.31 17.13 -5.46
C ALA A 95 4.18 17.98 -4.51
N GLY A 96 5.26 18.59 -5.03
CA GLY A 96 6.22 19.39 -4.29
C GLY A 96 7.17 18.58 -3.41
N VAL A 97 7.16 17.25 -3.51
CA VAL A 97 8.01 16.34 -2.73
C VAL A 97 9.36 16.20 -3.40
N ASP A 98 10.43 16.52 -2.66
CA ASP A 98 11.79 16.28 -3.10
C ASP A 98 12.24 14.90 -2.60
N LEU A 99 12.37 13.97 -3.53
CA LEU A 99 12.85 12.61 -3.26
C LEU A 99 14.37 12.50 -3.50
N SER A 100 15.04 13.58 -3.93
CA SER A 100 16.48 13.63 -4.08
C SER A 100 17.13 14.12 -2.78
N GLY A 101 17.82 13.23 -2.05
CA GLY A 101 18.53 13.62 -0.81
C GLY A 101 17.72 13.46 0.49
N VAL A 102 16.88 12.42 0.57
CA VAL A 102 15.97 12.12 1.70
C VAL A 102 16.62 11.80 3.06
N GLY A 103 17.96 11.83 3.16
CA GLY A 103 18.70 11.60 4.42
C GLY A 103 18.79 10.13 4.81
N GLU A 104 18.99 9.85 6.10
CA GLU A 104 18.95 8.48 6.65
C GLU A 104 17.51 8.11 7.05
N PRO A 105 17.10 6.83 6.88
CA PRO A 105 15.78 6.39 7.29
C PRO A 105 15.61 6.45 8.82
N VAL A 106 14.46 6.92 9.27
CA VAL A 106 14.06 6.89 10.69
C VAL A 106 13.56 5.51 11.12
N ALA A 107 13.11 4.69 10.16
CA ALA A 107 12.72 3.32 10.38
C ALA A 107 12.91 2.45 9.14
N THR A 108 13.16 1.16 9.37
CA THR A 108 13.30 0.14 8.34
C THR A 108 12.55 -1.12 8.77
N ALA A 109 11.85 -1.76 7.84
CA ALA A 109 11.23 -3.06 8.03
C ALA A 109 11.54 -3.96 6.83
N GLU A 110 11.47 -5.27 7.05
CA GLU A 110 11.52 -6.28 5.99
C GLU A 110 10.18 -7.02 5.95
N ILE A 111 9.60 -7.15 4.77
CA ILE A 111 8.36 -7.89 4.51
C ILE A 111 8.57 -8.92 3.40
N PRO A 112 7.72 -9.96 3.28
CA PRO A 112 7.75 -10.85 2.11
C PRO A 112 7.46 -10.10 0.81
N ALA A 113 8.12 -10.49 -0.27
CA ALA A 113 7.88 -9.97 -1.62
C ALA A 113 7.52 -11.11 -2.59
N THR A 114 6.73 -10.79 -3.62
CA THR A 114 6.36 -11.74 -4.67
C THR A 114 7.29 -11.61 -5.87
N VAL A 115 8.21 -12.56 -6.03
CA VAL A 115 9.09 -12.69 -7.20
C VAL A 115 8.88 -14.06 -7.84
N GLU A 116 8.67 -14.09 -9.16
CA GLU A 116 8.49 -15.36 -9.87
C GLU A 116 9.77 -16.20 -9.78
N GLY A 117 9.64 -17.45 -9.32
CA GLY A 117 10.78 -18.35 -9.15
C GLY A 117 11.62 -18.09 -7.90
N ASN A 118 11.18 -17.21 -6.99
CA ASN A 118 11.77 -17.06 -5.65
C ASN A 118 10.67 -16.84 -4.59
N ASP A 119 10.39 -17.86 -3.79
CA ASP A 119 9.43 -17.82 -2.68
C ASP A 119 10.01 -17.24 -1.37
N GLU A 120 11.33 -17.04 -1.32
CA GLU A 120 12.05 -16.45 -0.18
C GLU A 120 12.37 -14.96 -0.41
N ALA A 121 11.88 -14.35 -1.50
CA ALA A 121 12.11 -12.94 -1.79
C ALA A 121 11.54 -12.04 -0.67
N THR A 122 12.31 -11.01 -0.30
CA THR A 122 11.89 -10.00 0.67
C THR A 122 11.86 -8.62 0.05
N MET A 123 11.22 -7.67 0.73
CA MET A 123 11.26 -6.26 0.41
C MET A 123 11.64 -5.49 1.66
N THR A 124 12.72 -4.72 1.56
CA THR A 124 13.07 -3.71 2.54
C THR A 124 12.23 -2.47 2.30
N VAL A 125 11.55 -2.01 3.34
CA VAL A 125 10.74 -0.80 3.34
C VAL A 125 11.32 0.17 4.35
N GLU A 126 11.64 1.36 3.89
CA GLU A 126 12.28 2.41 4.68
C GLU A 126 11.36 3.62 4.77
N LEU A 127 11.28 4.24 5.95
CA LEU A 127 10.62 5.52 6.19
C LEU A 127 11.69 6.55 6.54
N PHE A 128 11.72 7.66 5.81
CA PHE A 128 12.71 8.74 6.01
C PHE A 128 12.24 9.82 6.97
N GLY A 129 10.92 9.96 7.15
CA GLY A 129 10.35 10.86 8.14
C GLY A 129 9.00 11.40 7.72
N LEU A 130 8.50 12.33 8.54
CA LEU A 130 7.27 13.09 8.31
C LEU A 130 7.63 14.57 8.23
N GLU A 131 7.15 15.24 7.19
CA GLU A 131 7.34 16.68 6.99
C GLU A 131 5.98 17.38 6.95
N ARG A 132 5.76 18.35 7.85
CA ARG A 132 4.54 19.17 7.81
C ARG A 132 4.65 20.20 6.70
N ARG A 133 3.61 20.27 5.87
CA ARG A 133 3.46 21.24 4.79
C ARG A 133 2.05 21.80 4.82
N ASP A 134 1.92 22.98 5.41
CA ASP A 134 0.65 23.66 5.62
C ASP A 134 -0.38 22.74 6.32
N ASP A 135 -1.41 22.30 5.59
CA ASP A 135 -2.51 21.45 6.03
C ASP A 135 -2.26 19.95 5.79
N THR A 136 -1.05 19.57 5.38
CA THR A 136 -0.65 18.19 5.10
C THR A 136 0.59 17.78 5.86
N VAL A 137 0.76 16.46 6.04
CA VAL A 137 2.01 15.84 6.46
C VAL A 137 2.41 14.84 5.38
N VAL A 138 3.62 14.98 4.84
CA VAL A 138 4.17 14.09 3.81
C VAL A 138 5.09 13.09 4.47
N ALA A 139 4.87 11.80 4.23
CA ALA A 139 5.79 10.73 4.55
C ALA A 139 6.56 10.31 3.31
N THR A 140 7.87 10.14 3.46
CA THR A 140 8.76 9.69 2.39
C THR A 140 9.25 8.28 2.66
N PHE A 141 9.17 7.41 1.66
CA PHE A 141 9.48 5.99 1.74
C PHE A 141 10.49 5.57 0.68
N ALA A 142 11.15 4.44 0.92
CA ALA A 142 11.81 3.67 -0.12
C ALA A 142 11.46 2.18 -0.04
N PHE A 143 11.44 1.54 -1.20
CA PHE A 143 11.20 0.11 -1.36
C PHE A 143 12.36 -0.50 -2.13
N THR A 144 12.96 -1.56 -1.59
CA THR A 144 14.00 -2.33 -2.30
C THR A 144 13.63 -3.81 -2.22
N VAL A 145 13.46 -4.46 -3.38
CA VAL A 145 13.16 -5.90 -3.44
C VAL A 145 14.46 -6.68 -3.43
N ASN A 146 14.63 -7.57 -2.46
CA ASN A 146 15.80 -8.41 -2.30
C ASN A 146 15.52 -9.81 -2.85
N SER A 147 16.18 -10.17 -3.95
CA SER A 147 16.01 -11.47 -4.61
C SER A 147 17.24 -11.85 -5.43
N ASP A 148 18.03 -12.81 -4.95
CA ASP A 148 19.23 -13.32 -5.63
C ASP A 148 18.93 -14.40 -6.67
N THR A 149 17.69 -14.90 -6.71
CA THR A 149 17.18 -15.90 -7.65
C THR A 149 15.86 -15.42 -8.27
N GLY A 150 15.27 -16.21 -9.18
CA GLY A 150 13.99 -15.85 -9.81
C GLY A 150 14.09 -14.75 -10.88
N SER A 151 12.93 -14.26 -11.33
CA SER A 151 12.83 -13.19 -12.33
C SER A 151 13.43 -11.88 -11.80
N GLN A 152 14.17 -11.20 -12.68
CA GLN A 152 14.78 -9.89 -12.44
C GLN A 152 14.11 -8.79 -13.29
N ASP A 153 12.89 -9.08 -13.78
CA ASP A 153 12.14 -8.15 -14.61
C ASP A 153 11.60 -6.98 -13.79
N ALA A 154 11.51 -5.81 -14.43
CA ALA A 154 10.93 -4.65 -13.80
C ALA A 154 9.42 -4.85 -13.61
N ARG A 155 8.91 -4.66 -12.40
CA ARG A 155 7.48 -4.80 -12.07
C ARG A 155 7.02 -3.62 -11.21
N GLN A 156 5.71 -3.44 -11.14
CA GLN A 156 5.08 -2.45 -10.29
C GLN A 156 5.18 -2.86 -8.83
N LEU A 157 5.19 -1.89 -7.91
CA LEU A 157 5.13 -2.14 -6.47
C LEU A 157 3.94 -3.05 -6.12
N TYR A 158 2.78 -2.82 -6.75
CA TYR A 158 1.58 -3.68 -6.65
C TYR A 158 1.88 -5.18 -6.78
N HIS A 159 2.70 -5.56 -7.74
CA HIS A 159 3.00 -6.97 -8.00
C HIS A 159 3.96 -7.55 -6.97
N PHE A 160 4.95 -6.79 -6.53
CA PHE A 160 5.87 -7.24 -5.48
C PHE A 160 5.14 -7.38 -4.13
N LEU A 161 4.08 -6.60 -3.89
CA LEU A 161 3.18 -6.72 -2.74
C LEU A 161 2.12 -7.84 -2.90
N GLY A 162 2.29 -8.76 -3.85
CA GLY A 162 1.39 -9.91 -4.01
C GLY A 162 0.04 -9.57 -4.66
N ASN A 163 0.03 -8.56 -5.55
CA ASN A 163 -1.18 -8.00 -6.15
C ASN A 163 -2.10 -7.32 -5.10
N SER A 164 -1.48 -6.72 -4.09
CA SER A 164 -2.14 -5.84 -3.11
C SER A 164 -1.71 -4.39 -3.34
N GLY A 165 -2.61 -3.45 -3.03
CA GLY A 165 -2.31 -2.02 -3.13
C GLY A 165 -1.48 -1.54 -1.94
N TRP A 166 -0.78 -0.42 -2.14
CA TRP A 166 -0.04 0.26 -1.07
C TRP A 166 -0.94 1.32 -0.43
N HIS A 167 -1.29 1.10 0.86
CA HIS A 167 -2.24 1.92 1.61
C HIS A 167 -1.66 2.33 2.98
N PRO A 168 -0.57 3.13 3.01
CA PRO A 168 -0.01 3.56 4.27
C PRO A 168 -1.02 4.43 5.03
N TYR A 169 -0.88 4.48 6.35
CA TYR A 169 -1.66 5.40 7.18
C TYR A 169 -0.84 5.85 8.39
N ALA A 170 -1.20 7.00 8.93
CA ALA A 170 -0.60 7.53 10.14
C ALA A 170 -1.64 7.64 11.26
N ILE A 171 -1.22 7.55 12.51
CA ILE A 171 -2.06 7.74 13.70
C ILE A 171 -1.45 8.86 14.53
N ASP A 172 -2.22 9.89 14.82
CA ASP A 172 -1.74 10.98 15.66
C ASP A 172 -1.57 10.50 17.11
N THR A 173 -0.44 10.82 17.76
CA THR A 173 -0.07 10.23 19.06
C THR A 173 -0.84 10.79 20.26
N VAL A 174 -1.63 11.85 20.07
CA VAL A 174 -2.32 12.57 21.16
C VAL A 174 -3.81 12.22 21.19
N ASN A 175 -4.47 12.38 20.06
CA ASN A 175 -5.91 12.18 19.86
C ASN A 175 -6.23 10.79 19.27
N LEU A 176 -5.21 10.06 18.78
CA LEU A 176 -5.35 8.71 18.23
C LEU A 176 -6.25 8.62 16.99
N ASN A 177 -6.37 9.71 16.22
CA ASN A 177 -7.08 9.66 14.95
C ASN A 177 -6.23 8.97 13.89
N LYS A 178 -6.88 8.17 13.06
CA LYS A 178 -6.26 7.55 11.88
C LYS A 178 -6.36 8.50 10.69
N HIS A 179 -5.21 8.82 10.11
CA HIS A 179 -5.05 9.62 8.91
C HIS A 179 -4.74 8.69 7.72
N GLY A 180 -5.70 8.55 6.82
CA GLY A 180 -5.48 7.89 5.54
C GLY A 180 -4.83 8.83 4.52
N VAL A 181 -4.29 8.26 3.44
CA VAL A 181 -3.75 9.04 2.32
C VAL A 181 -4.82 9.95 1.74
N LEU A 182 -4.43 11.19 1.43
CA LEU A 182 -5.31 12.16 0.79
C LEU A 182 -5.68 11.71 -0.64
N GLY A 183 -6.97 11.73 -0.96
CA GLY A 183 -7.46 11.54 -2.34
C GLY A 183 -7.74 12.86 -3.04
N GLY A 184 -7.83 12.87 -4.38
CA GLY A 184 -8.32 14.00 -5.16
C GLY A 184 -7.45 14.38 -6.37
N ALA A 185 -7.57 15.64 -6.82
CA ALA A 185 -6.93 16.18 -8.03
C ALA A 185 -5.40 16.37 -7.93
N LYS A 186 -4.85 16.33 -6.72
CA LYS A 186 -3.40 16.19 -6.48
C LYS A 186 -3.16 14.76 -6.03
N VAL A 187 -2.18 14.08 -6.63
CA VAL A 187 -1.88 12.69 -6.30
C VAL A 187 -1.31 12.66 -4.87
N GLY A 188 -2.11 12.18 -3.91
CA GLY A 188 -1.74 12.16 -2.49
C GLY A 188 -0.74 11.07 -2.14
N GLN A 189 -0.33 10.24 -3.09
CA GLN A 189 0.76 9.28 -2.94
C GLN A 189 1.36 8.94 -4.29
N THR A 190 2.59 8.44 -4.31
CA THR A 190 3.19 7.83 -5.51
C THR A 190 2.30 6.71 -6.05
N ASP A 191 2.14 6.66 -7.37
CA ASP A 191 1.33 5.62 -8.02
C ASP A 191 2.08 4.27 -8.03
N TYR A 192 1.60 3.35 -7.20
CA TYR A 192 2.16 2.01 -7.04
C TYR A 192 1.81 1.04 -8.20
N GLN A 193 1.03 1.47 -9.20
CA GLN A 193 0.60 0.68 -10.36
C GLN A 193 1.15 1.17 -11.70
N SER A 194 1.78 2.33 -11.79
CA SER A 194 2.36 2.81 -13.06
C SER A 194 3.86 2.59 -13.13
N MET A 195 4.57 2.93 -12.05
CA MET A 195 6.02 2.87 -12.00
C MET A 195 6.53 1.42 -11.86
N ARG A 196 7.63 1.10 -12.55
CA ARG A 196 8.25 -0.23 -12.55
C ARG A 196 9.71 -0.15 -12.12
N PHE A 197 10.13 -1.08 -11.27
CA PHE A 197 11.51 -1.21 -10.82
C PHE A 197 11.89 -2.70 -10.72
N LYS A 198 13.19 -3.01 -10.77
CA LYS A 198 13.72 -4.38 -10.69
C LYS A 198 14.10 -4.73 -9.25
N PRO A 199 14.21 -6.03 -8.90
CA PRO A 199 14.93 -6.42 -7.70
C PRO A 199 16.34 -5.81 -7.64
N GLY A 200 16.78 -5.43 -6.44
CA GLY A 200 18.02 -4.70 -6.19
C GLY A 200 17.92 -3.19 -6.36
N GLN A 201 16.97 -2.67 -7.14
CA GLN A 201 16.77 -1.23 -7.31
C GLN A 201 15.94 -0.64 -6.18
N THR A 202 16.30 0.57 -5.75
CA THR A 202 15.55 1.33 -4.77
C THR A 202 14.47 2.18 -5.45
N PHE A 203 13.21 1.97 -5.08
CA PHE A 203 12.08 2.78 -5.53
C PHE A 203 11.66 3.76 -4.43
N TYR A 204 11.83 5.06 -4.67
CA TYR A 204 11.39 6.11 -3.75
C TYR A 204 9.92 6.46 -3.99
N ALA A 205 9.19 6.66 -2.89
CA ALA A 205 7.77 6.96 -2.93
C ALA A 205 7.38 7.94 -1.81
N TYR A 206 6.22 8.56 -1.94
CA TYR A 206 5.65 9.40 -0.88
C TYR A 206 4.17 9.09 -0.64
N ALA A 207 3.68 9.47 0.54
CA ALA A 207 2.26 9.53 0.85
C ALA A 207 1.95 10.75 1.72
N SER A 208 0.90 11.48 1.37
CA SER A 208 0.46 12.69 2.02
C SER A 208 -0.81 12.45 2.82
N PHE A 209 -0.80 12.89 4.06
CA PHE A 209 -1.89 12.78 5.02
C PHE A 209 -2.42 14.18 5.37
N ALA A 210 -3.66 14.27 5.84
CA ALA A 210 -4.13 15.49 6.48
C ALA A 210 -3.26 15.76 7.72
N ALA A 211 -2.77 16.99 7.88
CA ALA A 211 -1.97 17.34 9.05
C ALA A 211 -2.81 17.21 10.33
N PRO A 212 -2.26 16.62 11.41
CA PRO A 212 -2.92 16.67 12.71
C PRO A 212 -2.88 18.10 13.27
N PRO A 213 -3.64 18.39 14.34
CA PRO A 213 -3.53 19.65 15.08
C PRO A 213 -2.07 20.04 15.42
N GLU A 214 -1.79 21.33 15.58
CA GLU A 214 -0.41 21.84 15.75
C GLU A 214 0.28 21.36 17.03
N ASP A 215 -0.49 20.96 18.05
CA ASP A 215 0.04 20.38 19.30
C ASP A 215 0.49 18.92 19.14
N VAL A 216 0.14 18.27 18.03
CA VAL A 216 0.65 16.94 17.66
C VAL A 216 1.98 17.10 16.93
N THR A 217 3.04 16.62 17.57
CA THR A 217 4.43 16.69 17.06
C THR A 217 4.98 15.34 16.59
N ALA A 218 4.24 14.25 16.79
CA ALA A 218 4.63 12.91 16.35
C ALA A 218 3.41 12.06 15.94
N MET A 219 3.64 11.12 15.04
CA MET A 219 2.63 10.14 14.60
C MET A 219 3.22 8.73 14.58
N ASP A 220 2.36 7.73 14.76
CA ASP A 220 2.68 6.34 14.46
C ASP A 220 2.34 6.07 12.98
N VAL A 221 3.19 5.34 12.25
CA VAL A 221 3.07 5.15 10.80
C VAL A 221 3.05 3.67 10.46
N MET A 222 2.01 3.25 9.73
CA MET A 222 1.96 1.96 9.04
C MET A 222 2.53 2.16 7.65
N MET A 223 3.74 1.66 7.41
CA MET A 223 4.45 1.86 6.14
C MET A 223 3.84 1.05 4.99
N VAL A 224 3.51 -0.21 5.27
CA VAL A 224 2.95 -1.18 4.32
C VAL A 224 2.32 -2.32 5.10
N ASP A 225 1.32 -2.99 4.51
CA ASP A 225 0.73 -4.18 5.11
C ASP A 225 1.79 -5.27 5.34
N GLY A 226 1.80 -5.84 6.55
CA GLY A 226 2.78 -6.84 6.97
C GLY A 226 4.02 -6.28 7.68
N ALA A 227 4.30 -4.98 7.57
CA ALA A 227 5.33 -4.33 8.36
C ALA A 227 4.83 -4.01 9.79
N PRO A 228 5.71 -3.97 10.80
CA PRO A 228 5.34 -3.45 12.11
C PRO A 228 5.00 -1.95 12.02
N MET A 229 4.10 -1.50 12.90
CA MET A 229 3.84 -0.07 13.10
C MET A 229 5.13 0.62 13.58
N VAL A 230 5.52 1.70 12.92
CA VAL A 230 6.60 2.58 13.37
C VAL A 230 6.01 3.59 14.34
N THR A 231 6.50 3.66 15.58
CA THR A 231 5.90 4.52 16.60
C THR A 231 6.69 5.81 16.81
N GLY A 232 5.98 6.89 17.15
CA GLY A 232 6.57 8.15 17.59
C GLY A 232 7.46 8.85 16.56
N VAL A 233 7.09 8.79 15.28
CA VAL A 233 7.82 9.47 14.22
C VAL A 233 7.57 10.96 14.32
N GLU A 234 8.62 11.74 14.56
CA GLU A 234 8.54 13.20 14.66
C GLU A 234 8.09 13.83 13.33
N ILE A 235 7.18 14.79 13.43
CA ILE A 235 6.79 15.66 12.33
C ILE A 235 7.75 16.86 12.31
N ARG A 236 8.51 17.00 11.23
CA ARG A 236 9.46 18.10 11.01
C ARG A 236 8.83 19.28 10.29
#